data_AF-A0A661ANB3-F1
#
_entry.id   AF-A0A661ANB3-F1
#
_cell.length_a   1.000
_cell.length_b   1.000
_cell.length_c   1.000
_cell.angle_alpha   90.00
_cell.angle_beta   90.00
_cell.angle_gamma   90.00
#
_symmetry.space_group_name_H-M   'P 1'
#
loop_
_entity.id
_entity.type
_entity.pdbx_description
1 polymer ?
#
loop_
_entity_poly.entity_id
_entity_poly.type
_entity_poly.pdbx_seq_one_letter_code
_entity_poly.pdbx_strand_id
1 'polypeptide(L)'
;MGKNVDQEIEELRQKREDLLQKLAKLEEKKGTVRESVYNKVKSDYEEKLREVEEALREKSSYLKEKLDEFMAQLNEVKVEREKVEEEMEEIELRYSVGEFSEDEYNEKIGGLKEKKEGIEEKERTLNEEIEKISSILQEIGEKAEVKEEEAAPELEIPELPEVGEEEIKAEVETPAEEPELPQVPEEEKLAEEIFTGQEETAEDWLADIEKQLDSLEGMSEEAGESGEAAAEGEGIICPKCGYKNKPDAWYCENCGAELIQ
;
A
#
# COMPACT_ATOMS: atom_id res chain seq x y z
N MET A 1 -9.72 -3.28 -9.23
CA MET A 1 -8.94 -4.12 -8.29
C MET A 1 -9.78 -5.26 -7.72
N GLY A 2 -9.17 -6.42 -7.42
CA GLY A 2 -9.87 -7.47 -6.67
C GLY A 2 -9.98 -7.03 -5.21
N LYS A 3 -11.20 -6.91 -4.68
CA LYS A 3 -11.54 -6.58 -3.28
C LYS A 3 -10.68 -7.28 -2.21
N ASN A 4 -10.01 -8.35 -2.61
CA ASN A 4 -9.13 -9.17 -1.82
C ASN A 4 -7.84 -8.46 -1.39
N VAL A 5 -7.20 -7.65 -2.26
CA VAL A 5 -5.92 -6.98 -1.91
C VAL A 5 -6.12 -5.91 -0.84
N ASP A 6 -7.19 -5.11 -0.96
CA ASP A 6 -7.52 -4.06 0.01
C ASP A 6 -7.83 -4.67 1.39
N GLN A 7 -8.58 -5.78 1.41
CA GLN A 7 -8.88 -6.53 2.64
C GLN A 7 -7.61 -7.12 3.27
N GLU A 8 -6.74 -7.74 2.47
CA GLU A 8 -5.47 -8.30 2.96
C GLU A 8 -4.57 -7.22 3.59
N ILE A 9 -4.50 -6.03 2.98
CA ILE A 9 -3.72 -4.90 3.53
C ILE A 9 -4.29 -4.48 4.88
N GLU A 10 -5.61 -4.33 4.98
CA GLU A 10 -6.25 -3.93 6.23
C GLU A 10 -6.06 -4.98 7.35
N GLU A 11 -6.19 -6.26 7.02
CA GLU A 11 -5.88 -7.36 7.97
C GLU A 11 -4.43 -7.32 8.45
N LEU A 12 -3.48 -7.07 7.54
CA LEU A 12 -2.07 -6.95 7.89
C LEU A 12 -1.81 -5.72 8.78
N ARG A 13 -2.49 -4.61 8.54
CA ARG A 13 -2.40 -3.41 9.40
C ARG A 13 -2.93 -3.68 10.80
N GLN A 14 -4.08 -4.35 10.92
CA GLN A 14 -4.64 -4.74 12.22
C GLN A 14 -3.70 -5.69 12.97
N LYS A 15 -3.18 -6.73 12.28
CA LYS A 15 -2.18 -7.65 12.86
C LYS A 15 -0.93 -6.92 13.34
N ARG A 16 -0.44 -5.93 12.58
CA ARG A 16 0.71 -5.11 12.97
C ARG A 16 0.43 -4.35 14.27
N GLU A 17 -0.71 -3.67 14.35
CA GLU A 17 -1.12 -2.92 15.54
C GLU A 17 -1.25 -3.83 16.76
N ASP A 18 -1.90 -4.99 16.62
CA ASP A 18 -2.04 -5.96 17.71
C ASP A 18 -0.69 -6.47 18.23
N LEU A 19 0.25 -6.76 17.33
CA LEU A 19 1.60 -7.18 17.69
C LEU A 19 2.37 -6.08 18.41
N LEU A 20 2.25 -4.83 17.96
CA LEU A 20 2.85 -3.67 18.63
C LEU A 20 2.29 -3.48 20.04
N GLN A 21 0.97 -3.62 20.21
CA GLN A 21 0.32 -3.55 21.52
C GLN A 21 0.77 -4.68 22.45
N LYS A 22 0.91 -5.91 21.94
CA LYS A 22 1.43 -7.06 22.69
C LYS A 22 2.88 -6.83 23.13
N LEU A 23 3.73 -6.30 22.24
CA LEU A 23 5.11 -5.95 22.55
C LEU A 23 5.21 -4.84 23.59
N ALA A 24 4.36 -3.81 23.52
CA ALA A 24 4.29 -2.74 24.51
C ALA A 24 3.93 -3.29 25.92
N LYS A 25 2.88 -4.12 26.00
CA LYS A 25 2.48 -4.80 27.25
C LYS A 25 3.58 -5.73 27.77
N LEU A 26 4.33 -6.39 26.89
CA LEU A 26 5.45 -7.25 27.27
C LEU A 26 6.59 -6.44 27.88
N GLU A 27 6.89 -5.26 27.34
CA GLU A 27 7.93 -4.35 27.85
C GLU A 27 7.59 -3.83 29.25
N GLU A 28 6.32 -3.50 29.54
CA GLU A 28 5.87 -3.09 30.87
C GLU A 28 6.13 -4.14 31.96
N LYS A 29 6.14 -5.42 31.57
CA LYS A 29 6.33 -6.56 32.48
C LYS A 29 7.80 -6.99 32.57
N LYS A 30 8.72 -6.27 31.95
CA LYS A 30 10.16 -6.57 32.01
C LYS A 30 10.67 -6.53 33.45
N GLY A 31 11.48 -7.53 33.79
CA GLY A 31 12.01 -7.70 35.16
C GLY A 31 11.04 -8.38 36.15
N THR A 32 9.77 -8.58 35.80
CA THR A 32 8.83 -9.37 36.63
C THR A 32 8.94 -10.88 36.37
N VAL A 33 9.49 -11.26 35.22
CA VAL A 33 9.74 -12.65 34.81
C VAL A 33 11.23 -12.87 34.57
N ARG A 34 11.63 -14.14 34.46
CA ARG A 34 13.02 -14.49 34.09
C ARG A 34 13.37 -13.87 32.74
N GLU A 35 14.55 -13.26 32.67
CA GLU A 35 15.04 -12.59 31.46
C GLU A 35 15.04 -13.51 30.24
N SER A 36 15.39 -14.79 30.40
CA SER A 36 15.36 -15.77 29.31
C SER A 36 13.96 -16.03 28.76
N VAL A 37 12.93 -16.00 29.61
CA VAL A 37 11.52 -16.18 29.19
C VAL A 37 11.03 -14.92 28.48
N TYR A 38 11.29 -13.74 29.04
CA TYR A 38 10.95 -12.46 28.41
C TYR A 38 11.61 -12.32 27.04
N ASN A 39 12.91 -12.57 26.91
CA ASN A 39 13.63 -12.45 25.64
C ASN A 39 13.11 -13.43 24.59
N LYS A 40 12.75 -14.65 24.99
CA LYS A 40 12.15 -15.63 24.07
C LYS A 40 10.81 -15.14 23.53
N VAL A 41 9.88 -14.77 24.41
CA VAL A 41 8.55 -14.31 24.01
C VAL A 41 8.64 -13.02 23.18
N LYS A 42 9.55 -12.12 23.55
CA LYS A 42 9.82 -10.89 22.79
C LYS A 42 10.29 -11.21 21.37
N SER A 43 11.29 -12.09 21.24
CA SER A 43 11.80 -12.53 19.94
C SER A 43 10.70 -13.15 19.06
N ASP A 44 9.82 -13.98 19.64
CA ASP A 44 8.72 -14.61 18.90
C ASP A 44 7.73 -13.56 18.34
N TYR A 45 7.41 -12.52 19.12
CA TYR A 45 6.54 -11.44 18.64
C TYR A 45 7.24 -10.49 17.66
N GLU A 46 8.52 -10.20 17.86
CA GLU A 46 9.33 -9.39 16.93
C GLU A 46 9.50 -10.09 15.58
N GLU A 47 9.64 -11.41 15.56
CA GLU A 47 9.69 -12.20 14.33
C GLU A 47 8.35 -12.13 13.57
N LYS A 48 7.23 -12.35 14.25
CA LYS A 48 5.88 -12.20 13.66
C LYS A 48 5.64 -10.78 13.13
N LEU A 49 6.08 -9.76 13.87
CA LEU A 49 5.93 -8.37 13.43
C LEU A 49 6.73 -8.13 12.14
N ARG A 50 7.95 -8.66 12.05
CA ARG A 50 8.78 -8.56 10.86
C ARG A 50 8.12 -9.22 9.65
N GLU A 51 7.53 -10.40 9.81
CA GLU A 51 6.80 -11.08 8.74
C GLU A 51 5.61 -10.25 8.22
N VAL A 52 4.85 -9.64 9.14
CA VAL A 52 3.72 -8.76 8.78
C VAL A 52 4.19 -7.49 8.08
N GLU A 53 5.27 -6.86 8.57
CA GLU A 53 5.84 -5.67 7.93
C GLU A 53 6.43 -5.95 6.55
N GLU A 54 7.04 -7.13 6.35
CA GLU A 54 7.50 -7.60 5.05
C GLU A 54 6.33 -7.82 4.08
N ALA A 55 5.27 -8.50 4.53
CA ALA A 55 4.07 -8.69 3.73
C ALA A 55 3.40 -7.35 3.33
N LEU A 56 3.30 -6.38 4.25
CA LEU A 56 2.81 -5.04 3.94
C LEU A 56 3.68 -4.35 2.89
N ARG A 57 5.00 -4.47 3.01
CA ARG A 57 5.94 -3.88 2.05
C ARG A 57 5.79 -4.47 0.66
N GLU A 58 5.65 -5.79 0.54
CA GLU A 58 5.44 -6.47 -0.74
C GLU A 58 4.13 -6.01 -1.40
N LYS A 59 3.04 -5.96 -0.63
CA LYS A 59 1.74 -5.48 -1.14
C LYS A 59 1.80 -4.02 -1.57
N SER A 60 2.50 -3.18 -0.82
CA SER A 60 2.66 -1.77 -1.17
C SER A 60 3.52 -1.58 -2.43
N SER A 61 4.57 -2.39 -2.60
CA SER A 61 5.35 -2.43 -3.85
C SER A 61 4.48 -2.81 -5.04
N TYR A 62 3.66 -3.85 -4.90
CA TYR A 62 2.71 -4.28 -5.94
C TYR A 62 1.70 -3.18 -6.29
N LEU A 63 1.17 -2.47 -5.29
CA LEU A 63 0.24 -1.37 -5.50
C LEU A 63 0.91 -0.18 -6.22
N LYS A 64 2.16 0.14 -5.91
CA LYS A 64 2.92 1.18 -6.63
C LYS A 64 3.12 0.81 -8.10
N GLU A 65 3.50 -0.42 -8.40
CA GLU A 65 3.63 -0.89 -9.78
C GLU A 65 2.30 -0.78 -10.54
N LYS A 66 1.19 -1.10 -9.89
CA LYS A 66 -0.15 -0.92 -10.47
C LYS A 66 -0.54 0.54 -10.64
N LEU A 67 -0.15 1.40 -9.72
CA LEU A 67 -0.37 2.84 -9.84
C LEU A 67 0.38 3.38 -11.07
N ASP A 68 1.64 3.02 -11.24
CA ASP A 68 2.46 3.42 -12.39
C ASP A 68 1.86 2.92 -13.72
N GLU A 69 1.39 1.66 -13.74
CA GLU A 69 0.70 1.08 -14.90
C GLU A 69 -0.57 1.87 -15.26
N PHE A 70 -1.40 2.19 -14.28
CA PHE A 70 -2.64 2.95 -14.53
C PHE A 70 -2.38 4.40 -14.90
N MET A 71 -1.37 5.05 -14.33
CA MET A 71 -0.98 6.40 -14.76
C MET A 71 -0.50 6.40 -16.22
N ALA A 72 0.27 5.39 -16.63
CA ALA A 72 0.69 5.24 -18.02
C ALA A 72 -0.51 5.00 -18.96
N GLN A 73 -1.43 4.12 -18.58
CA GLN A 73 -2.66 3.88 -19.34
C GLN A 73 -3.53 5.14 -19.43
N LEU A 74 -3.66 5.91 -18.35
CA LEU A 74 -4.40 7.16 -18.34
C LEU A 74 -3.81 8.17 -19.33
N ASN A 75 -2.48 8.29 -19.38
CA ASN A 75 -1.81 9.17 -20.32
C ASN A 75 -2.02 8.73 -21.78
N GLU A 76 -1.98 7.42 -22.06
CA GLU A 76 -2.29 6.90 -23.39
C GLU A 76 -3.73 7.23 -23.80
N VAL A 77 -4.70 7.01 -22.91
CA VAL A 77 -6.11 7.31 -23.16
C VAL A 77 -6.35 8.81 -23.35
N LYS A 78 -5.66 9.68 -22.60
CA LYS A 78 -5.69 11.14 -22.79
C LYS A 78 -5.20 11.54 -24.18
N VAL A 79 -4.09 10.97 -24.63
CA VAL A 79 -3.56 11.20 -25.99
C VAL A 79 -4.53 10.69 -27.06
N GLU A 80 -5.22 9.56 -26.84
CA GLU A 80 -6.28 9.11 -27.74
C GLU A 80 -7.48 10.08 -27.77
N ARG A 81 -7.86 10.65 -26.62
CA ARG A 81 -8.92 11.67 -26.53
C ARG A 81 -8.59 12.89 -27.36
N GLU A 82 -7.39 13.44 -27.20
CA GLU A 82 -6.92 14.61 -27.95
C GLU A 82 -6.95 14.36 -29.46
N LYS A 83 -6.48 13.19 -29.93
CA LYS A 83 -6.56 12.84 -31.36
C LYS A 83 -7.99 12.79 -31.88
N VAL A 84 -8.93 12.25 -31.10
CA VAL A 84 -10.35 12.21 -31.49
C VAL A 84 -10.93 13.63 -31.54
N GLU A 85 -10.54 14.51 -30.61
CA GLU A 85 -10.95 15.91 -30.61
C GLU A 85 -10.40 16.66 -31.84
N GLU A 86 -9.11 16.49 -32.16
CA GLU A 86 -8.51 17.04 -33.39
C GLU A 86 -9.21 16.53 -34.66
N GLU A 87 -9.53 15.23 -34.73
CA GLU A 87 -10.29 14.65 -35.84
C GLU A 87 -11.70 15.27 -35.95
N MET A 88 -12.37 15.51 -34.82
CA MET A 88 -13.67 16.18 -34.79
C MET A 88 -13.57 17.62 -35.31
N GLU A 89 -12.59 18.40 -34.84
CA GLU A 89 -12.35 19.77 -35.31
C GLU A 89 -12.03 19.83 -36.81
N GLU A 90 -11.25 18.87 -37.32
CA GLU A 90 -10.95 18.78 -38.75
C GLU A 90 -12.22 18.50 -39.56
N ILE A 91 -13.07 17.57 -39.12
CA ILE A 91 -14.33 17.24 -39.79
C ILE A 91 -15.28 18.45 -39.78
N GLU A 92 -15.37 19.18 -38.66
CA GLU A 92 -16.15 20.42 -38.55
C GLU A 92 -15.64 21.49 -39.52
N LEU A 93 -14.33 21.69 -39.61
CA LEU A 93 -13.73 22.65 -40.54
C LEU A 93 -14.03 22.27 -42.00
N ARG A 94 -13.85 21.00 -42.38
CA ARG A 94 -14.13 20.51 -43.74
C ARG A 94 -15.61 20.63 -44.11
N TYR A 95 -16.51 20.37 -43.17
CA TYR A 95 -17.94 20.62 -43.36
C TYR A 95 -18.22 22.11 -43.61
N SER A 96 -17.58 23.01 -42.85
CA SER A 96 -17.78 24.46 -42.99
C SER A 96 -17.38 25.01 -44.37
N VAL A 97 -16.40 24.38 -45.04
CA VAL A 97 -15.98 24.73 -46.41
C VAL A 97 -16.77 23.98 -47.49
N GLY A 98 -17.74 23.15 -47.09
CA GLY A 98 -18.66 22.44 -47.97
C GLY A 98 -18.13 21.14 -48.57
N GLU A 99 -17.11 20.52 -47.97
CA GLU A 99 -16.60 19.21 -48.43
C GLU A 99 -17.59 18.05 -48.15
N PHE A 100 -18.47 18.22 -47.16
CA PHE A 100 -19.44 17.19 -46.75
C PHE A 100 -20.88 17.68 -46.86
N SER A 101 -21.79 16.76 -47.18
CA SER A 101 -23.21 16.97 -46.93
C SER A 101 -23.51 16.95 -45.42
N GLU A 102 -24.67 17.47 -45.03
CA GLU A 102 -25.12 17.46 -43.63
C GLU A 102 -25.23 16.02 -43.09
N ASP A 103 -25.72 15.08 -43.89
CA ASP A 103 -25.84 13.67 -43.51
C ASP A 103 -24.46 13.02 -43.29
N GLU A 104 -23.50 13.23 -44.21
CA GLU A 104 -22.13 12.70 -44.08
C GLU A 104 -21.39 13.29 -42.87
N TYR A 105 -21.60 14.58 -42.60
CA TYR A 105 -21.04 15.24 -41.42
C TYR A 105 -21.61 14.65 -40.13
N ASN A 106 -22.94 14.50 -40.04
CA ASN A 106 -23.61 13.97 -38.86
C ASN A 106 -23.21 12.52 -38.57
N GLU A 107 -23.03 11.68 -39.60
CA GLU A 107 -22.54 10.31 -39.45
C GLU A 107 -21.12 10.29 -38.86
N LYS A 108 -20.19 11.07 -39.43
CA LYS A 108 -18.79 11.11 -38.99
C LYS A 108 -18.64 11.65 -37.57
N ILE A 109 -19.27 12.79 -37.28
CA ILE A 109 -19.23 13.39 -35.94
C ILE A 109 -19.95 12.51 -34.92
N GLY A 110 -21.04 11.84 -35.31
CA GLY A 110 -21.72 10.88 -34.45
C GLY A 110 -20.80 9.75 -34.00
N GLY A 111 -20.07 9.13 -34.93
CA GLY A 111 -19.13 8.06 -34.60
C GLY A 111 -17.94 8.52 -33.76
N LEU A 112 -17.40 9.72 -34.01
CA LEU A 112 -16.32 10.28 -33.20
C LEU A 112 -16.79 10.66 -31.79
N LYS A 113 -18.01 11.17 -31.64
CA LYS A 113 -18.62 11.43 -30.33
C LYS A 113 -18.79 10.16 -29.51
N GLU A 114 -19.34 9.10 -30.10
CA GLU A 114 -19.47 7.80 -29.42
C GLU A 114 -18.10 7.25 -28.99
N LYS A 115 -17.09 7.36 -29.86
CA LYS A 115 -15.71 6.99 -29.53
C LYS A 115 -15.16 7.84 -28.38
N LYS A 116 -15.37 9.16 -28.38
CA LYS A 116 -14.95 10.08 -27.33
C LYS A 116 -15.63 9.74 -25.99
N GLU A 117 -16.94 9.51 -25.98
CA GLU A 117 -17.68 9.10 -24.77
C GLU A 117 -17.10 7.80 -24.17
N GLY A 118 -16.76 6.82 -25.02
CA GLY A 118 -16.12 5.58 -24.57
C GLY A 118 -14.68 5.78 -24.03
N ILE A 119 -13.94 6.75 -24.57
CA ILE A 119 -12.61 7.13 -24.06
C ILE A 119 -12.75 7.83 -22.70
N GLU A 120 -13.64 8.80 -22.57
CA GLU A 120 -13.89 9.53 -21.32
C GLU A 120 -14.37 8.59 -20.20
N GLU A 121 -15.18 7.57 -20.52
CA GLU A 121 -15.57 6.55 -19.55
C GLU A 121 -14.35 5.76 -19.04
N LYS A 122 -13.43 5.36 -19.93
CA LYS A 122 -12.18 4.70 -19.53
C LYS A 122 -11.31 5.60 -18.67
N GLU A 123 -11.16 6.88 -19.03
CA GLU A 123 -10.42 7.86 -18.21
C GLU A 123 -11.00 7.97 -16.82
N ARG A 124 -12.33 8.06 -16.70
CA ARG A 124 -13.01 8.11 -15.40
C ARG A 124 -12.68 6.87 -14.57
N THR A 125 -12.81 5.67 -15.15
CA THR A 125 -12.50 4.42 -14.44
C THR A 125 -11.03 4.35 -14.02
N LEU A 126 -10.08 4.76 -14.87
CA LEU A 126 -8.66 4.78 -14.52
C LEU A 126 -8.36 5.76 -13.39
N ASN A 127 -8.94 6.96 -13.42
CA ASN A 127 -8.78 7.94 -12.34
C ASN A 127 -9.33 7.40 -11.01
N GLU A 128 -10.51 6.78 -11.02
CA GLU A 128 -11.08 6.18 -9.80
C GLU A 128 -10.19 5.07 -9.21
N GLU A 129 -9.56 4.24 -10.05
CA GLU A 129 -8.65 3.20 -9.56
C GLU A 129 -7.32 3.78 -9.06
N ILE A 130 -6.78 4.80 -9.74
CA ILE A 130 -5.59 5.55 -9.29
C ILE A 130 -5.84 6.19 -7.92
N GLU A 131 -6.97 6.87 -7.74
CA GLU A 131 -7.34 7.50 -6.47
C GLU A 131 -7.43 6.46 -5.35
N LYS A 132 -8.12 5.34 -5.58
CA LYS A 132 -8.24 4.25 -4.59
C LYS A 132 -6.87 3.73 -4.14
N ILE A 133 -5.99 3.41 -5.09
CA ILE A 133 -4.65 2.89 -4.79
C ILE A 133 -3.81 3.93 -4.04
N SER A 134 -3.87 5.19 -4.47
CA SER A 134 -3.11 6.28 -3.85
C SER A 134 -3.52 6.51 -2.40
N SER A 135 -4.83 6.41 -2.10
CA SER A 135 -5.36 6.48 -0.74
C SER A 135 -4.83 5.34 0.13
N ILE A 136 -4.83 4.10 -0.40
CA ILE A 136 -4.33 2.93 0.34
C ILE A 136 -2.85 3.07 0.66
N LEU A 137 -2.03 3.49 -0.31
CA LEU A 137 -0.60 3.71 -0.09
C LEU A 137 -0.34 4.79 0.97
N GLN A 138 -1.11 5.90 0.93
CA GLN A 138 -1.04 6.96 1.93
C GLN A 138 -1.38 6.43 3.33
N GLU A 139 -2.39 5.58 3.46
CA GLU A 139 -2.79 4.95 4.71
C GLU A 139 -1.77 3.97 5.30
N ILE A 140 -0.97 3.32 4.44
CA ILE A 140 0.16 2.49 4.86
C ILE A 140 1.34 3.35 5.35
N GLY A 141 1.31 4.66 5.08
CA GLY A 141 2.38 5.61 5.40
C GLY A 141 3.39 5.78 4.26
N GLU A 142 3.09 5.24 3.08
CA GLU A 142 3.86 5.46 1.86
C GLU A 142 3.20 6.61 1.08
N LYS A 143 3.78 7.80 1.18
CA LYS A 143 3.32 8.93 0.39
C LYS A 143 3.60 8.62 -1.09
N ALA A 144 2.57 8.26 -1.85
CA ALA A 144 2.65 8.24 -3.30
C ALA A 144 2.76 9.70 -3.77
N GLU A 145 3.95 10.11 -4.21
CA GLU A 145 4.09 11.38 -4.93
C GLU A 145 3.43 11.19 -6.29
N VAL A 146 2.13 11.50 -6.36
CA VAL A 146 1.47 11.79 -7.63
C VAL A 146 2.13 13.08 -8.11
N LYS A 147 3.16 12.94 -8.95
CA LYS A 147 3.67 14.05 -9.73
C LYS A 147 2.55 14.42 -10.70
N GLU A 148 1.71 15.34 -10.26
CA GLU A 148 0.98 16.21 -11.15
C GLU A 148 2.04 16.86 -12.02
N GLU A 149 2.09 16.47 -13.28
CA GLU A 149 2.97 17.05 -14.28
C GLU A 149 2.44 18.47 -14.54
N GLU A 150 2.73 19.37 -13.60
CA GLU A 150 2.56 20.80 -13.77
C GLU A 150 3.45 21.24 -14.93
N ALA A 151 2.78 21.76 -15.94
CA ALA A 151 3.23 22.75 -16.90
C ALA A 151 4.41 22.34 -17.79
N ALA A 152 4.08 22.18 -19.07
CA ALA A 152 4.99 22.45 -20.18
C ALA A 152 5.87 23.68 -19.85
N PRO A 153 7.20 23.59 -20.04
CA PRO A 153 8.07 24.71 -19.75
C PRO A 153 7.69 25.85 -20.69
N GLU A 154 7.24 26.96 -20.10
CA GLU A 154 7.11 28.24 -20.79
C GLU A 154 8.48 28.55 -21.38
N LEU A 155 8.55 28.57 -22.72
CA LEU A 155 9.78 28.85 -23.45
C LEU A 155 10.24 30.27 -23.10
N GLU A 156 11.17 30.37 -22.15
CA GLU A 156 11.93 31.58 -21.89
C GLU A 156 12.66 31.97 -23.18
N ILE A 157 12.18 33.04 -23.80
CA ILE A 157 12.89 33.72 -24.88
C ILE A 157 14.16 34.29 -24.25
N PRO A 158 15.37 33.91 -24.70
CA PRO A 158 16.60 34.38 -24.07
C PRO A 158 16.75 35.89 -24.30
N GLU A 159 16.78 36.66 -23.20
CA GLU A 159 17.22 38.05 -23.22
C GLU A 159 18.71 38.10 -23.59
N LEU A 160 19.04 38.90 -24.60
CA LEU A 160 20.41 39.19 -24.98
C LEU A 160 21.15 39.91 -23.85
N PRO A 161 22.46 39.65 -23.66
CA PRO A 161 23.23 40.20 -22.55
C PRO A 161 23.63 41.67 -22.82
N GLU A 162 23.33 42.56 -21.88
CA GLU A 162 24.06 43.83 -21.75
C GLU A 162 25.21 43.66 -20.76
N VAL A 163 26.42 43.88 -21.31
CA VAL A 163 27.68 44.25 -20.67
C VAL A 163 27.39 45.29 -19.57
N GLY A 164 27.75 45.13 -18.30
CA GLY A 164 29.05 44.78 -17.75
C GLY A 164 29.58 46.04 -17.07
N GLU A 165 29.77 46.01 -15.74
CA GLU A 165 30.65 46.92 -15.02
C GLU A 165 31.10 46.24 -13.72
N GLU A 166 32.41 46.21 -13.54
CA GLU A 166 33.16 45.64 -12.43
C GLU A 166 32.83 46.34 -11.11
N GLU A 167 32.88 45.59 -9.99
CA GLU A 167 33.62 46.09 -8.82
C GLU A 167 34.11 44.94 -7.94
N ILE A 168 35.37 45.10 -7.54
CA ILE A 168 36.26 44.15 -6.88
C ILE A 168 36.40 44.57 -5.41
N LYS A 169 36.32 43.62 -4.47
CA LYS A 169 37.03 43.58 -3.15
C LYS A 169 36.55 42.33 -2.41
N ALA A 170 37.32 41.25 -2.31
CA ALA A 170 38.54 41.01 -1.52
C ALA A 170 38.31 40.97 0.01
N GLU A 171 39.00 39.99 0.63
CA GLU A 171 39.23 39.74 2.07
C GLU A 171 38.20 38.84 2.81
N VAL A 172 38.58 37.88 3.66
CA VAL A 172 39.78 37.04 3.89
C VAL A 172 39.43 36.08 5.07
N GLU A 173 40.01 34.87 5.02
CA GLU A 173 40.30 33.93 6.13
C GLU A 173 39.22 33.14 6.91
N THR A 174 39.59 31.86 7.07
CA THR A 174 39.08 30.75 7.90
C THR A 174 39.69 30.84 9.33
N PRO A 175 39.72 29.82 10.22
CA PRO A 175 38.95 28.56 10.42
C PRO A 175 38.52 28.31 11.91
N ALA A 176 37.82 27.17 12.13
CA ALA A 176 37.82 26.29 13.32
C ALA A 176 37.28 26.80 14.68
N GLU A 177 36.41 26.02 15.33
CA GLU A 177 36.81 25.04 16.38
C GLU A 177 35.56 24.36 16.99
N GLU A 178 35.64 23.04 17.10
CA GLU A 178 34.70 22.11 17.74
C GLU A 178 35.13 21.90 19.20
N PRO A 179 34.19 21.78 20.16
CA PRO A 179 34.53 21.13 21.41
C PRO A 179 33.64 19.92 21.75
N GLU A 180 34.33 18.94 22.33
CA GLU A 180 33.98 17.56 22.61
C GLU A 180 32.89 17.34 23.69
N LEU A 181 32.28 16.16 23.62
CA LEU A 181 31.34 15.55 24.56
C LEU A 181 31.92 15.31 25.96
N PRO A 182 31.18 15.61 27.04
CA PRO A 182 31.47 15.07 28.37
C PRO A 182 30.83 13.69 28.60
N GLN A 183 31.61 12.86 29.28
CA GLN A 183 31.42 11.44 29.58
C GLN A 183 30.44 11.19 30.73
N VAL A 184 29.80 10.02 30.68
CA VAL A 184 28.97 9.38 31.72
C VAL A 184 29.74 9.08 33.02
N PRO A 185 29.03 9.05 34.16
CA PRO A 185 29.37 8.08 35.21
C PRO A 185 28.22 7.13 35.54
N GLU A 186 28.62 5.85 35.67
CA GLU A 186 27.96 4.74 36.35
C GLU A 186 27.51 5.10 37.77
N GLU A 187 26.27 4.76 38.13
CA GLU A 187 25.98 4.23 39.46
C GLU A 187 25.04 3.02 39.33
N GLU A 188 25.66 1.84 39.38
CA GLU A 188 25.03 0.61 39.86
C GLU A 188 24.53 0.78 41.29
N LYS A 189 23.47 0.01 41.60
CA LYS A 189 23.02 -0.54 42.90
C LYS A 189 21.67 -0.04 43.37
N LEU A 190 20.62 -0.71 42.90
CA LEU A 190 19.53 -1.11 43.79
C LEU A 190 18.81 -2.34 43.24
N ALA A 191 19.43 -3.50 43.37
CA ALA A 191 18.74 -4.78 43.30
C ALA A 191 19.08 -5.54 44.58
N GLU A 192 18.30 -5.31 45.62
CA GLU A 192 17.98 -6.30 46.65
C GLU A 192 16.83 -5.76 47.51
N GLU A 193 15.93 -6.66 47.90
CA GLU A 193 14.78 -6.45 48.80
C GLU A 193 13.42 -6.06 48.20
N ILE A 194 12.89 -6.83 47.23
CA ILE A 194 11.46 -7.24 47.28
C ILE A 194 11.32 -8.65 46.65
N PHE A 195 11.54 -9.70 47.43
CA PHE A 195 10.97 -11.01 47.10
C PHE A 195 10.64 -11.79 48.36
N THR A 196 9.50 -11.44 48.96
CA THR A 196 8.81 -12.31 49.92
C THR A 196 7.41 -12.60 49.39
N GLY A 197 7.28 -13.75 48.73
CA GLY A 197 6.13 -14.64 48.87
C GLY A 197 4.92 -14.41 47.96
N GLN A 198 4.91 -15.07 46.80
CA GLN A 198 3.99 -16.16 46.44
C GLN A 198 4.40 -16.67 45.05
N GLU A 199 4.77 -17.95 44.92
CA GLU A 199 4.93 -18.60 43.61
C GLU A 199 3.53 -18.76 42.98
N GLU A 200 3.12 -17.80 42.17
CA GLU A 200 2.31 -18.11 41.00
C GLU A 200 3.27 -18.59 39.91
N THR A 201 3.04 -19.80 39.42
CA THR A 201 3.91 -20.39 38.42
C THR A 201 3.81 -19.58 37.12
N ALA A 202 4.88 -19.55 36.32
CA ALA A 202 4.87 -18.87 35.01
C ALA A 202 3.74 -19.37 34.08
N GLU A 203 3.18 -20.53 34.37
CA GLU A 203 2.04 -21.15 33.69
C GLU A 203 0.70 -20.45 34.03
N ASP A 204 0.50 -19.99 35.26
CA ASP A 204 -0.70 -19.25 35.67
C ASP A 204 -0.76 -17.83 35.08
N TRP A 205 0.41 -17.18 34.93
CA TRP A 205 0.50 -15.82 34.36
C TRP A 205 0.33 -15.80 32.84
N LEU A 206 0.81 -16.83 32.14
CA LEU A 206 0.56 -16.99 30.70
C LEU A 206 -0.93 -17.23 30.42
N ALA A 207 -1.59 -18.03 31.25
CA ALA A 207 -3.03 -18.28 31.15
C ALA A 207 -3.87 -17.00 31.39
N ASP A 208 -3.44 -16.12 32.29
CA ASP A 208 -4.16 -14.85 32.53
C ASP A 208 -3.95 -13.84 31.39
N ILE A 209 -2.79 -13.84 30.74
CA ILE A 209 -2.54 -13.05 29.53
C ILE A 209 -3.35 -13.59 28.33
N GLU A 210 -3.39 -14.90 28.13
CA GLU A 210 -4.22 -15.55 27.10
C GLU A 210 -5.71 -15.26 27.32
N LYS A 211 -6.18 -15.34 28.57
CA LYS A 211 -7.58 -15.05 28.93
C LYS A 211 -7.95 -13.58 28.79
N GLN A 212 -7.01 -12.66 29.05
CA GLN A 212 -7.20 -11.24 28.75
C GLN A 212 -7.15 -10.95 27.25
N LEU A 213 -6.43 -11.75 26.45
CA LEU A 213 -6.41 -11.72 24.99
C LEU A 213 -7.75 -12.19 24.38
N ASP A 214 -8.30 -13.32 24.84
CA ASP A 214 -9.60 -13.85 24.40
C ASP A 214 -10.75 -12.87 24.69
N SER A 215 -10.67 -12.14 25.81
CA SER A 215 -11.67 -11.14 26.17
C SER A 215 -11.69 -9.91 25.26
N LEU A 216 -10.64 -9.68 24.47
CA LEU A 216 -10.56 -8.62 23.45
C LEU A 216 -11.07 -9.10 22.08
N GLU A 217 -10.95 -10.39 21.77
CA GLU A 217 -11.50 -11.00 20.54
C GLU A 217 -13.04 -11.14 20.61
N GLY A 218 -13.62 -11.26 21.81
CA GLY A 218 -15.07 -11.38 22.04
C GLY A 218 -15.92 -10.12 21.78
N MET A 219 -15.36 -9.04 21.25
CA MET A 219 -16.13 -7.84 20.83
C MET A 219 -16.43 -7.79 19.33
N SER A 220 -16.08 -8.82 18.53
CA SER A 220 -16.39 -8.86 17.09
C SER A 220 -17.42 -9.91 16.65
N GLU A 221 -17.92 -10.76 17.56
CA GLU A 221 -18.82 -11.87 17.18
C GLU A 221 -20.28 -11.62 17.59
N GLU A 222 -20.98 -10.79 16.82
CA GLU A 222 -22.40 -11.03 16.53
C GLU A 222 -22.68 -10.77 15.05
N ALA A 223 -22.32 -11.76 14.22
CA ALA A 223 -23.00 -11.98 12.95
C ALA A 223 -22.77 -13.42 12.44
N GLY A 224 -23.84 -14.22 12.47
CA GLY A 224 -24.05 -15.24 11.45
C GLY A 224 -23.81 -16.69 11.85
N GLU A 225 -24.69 -17.21 12.70
CA GLU A 225 -24.93 -18.64 12.86
C GLU A 225 -25.61 -19.21 11.59
N SER A 226 -24.93 -20.09 10.87
CA SER A 226 -25.56 -21.18 10.10
C SER A 226 -24.53 -22.24 9.76
N GLY A 227 -24.67 -23.43 10.33
CA GLY A 227 -23.80 -24.57 10.06
C GLY A 227 -24.15 -25.30 8.76
N GLU A 228 -23.27 -26.22 8.35
CA GLU A 228 -23.63 -27.61 8.03
C GLU A 228 -22.38 -28.48 7.77
N ALA A 229 -22.44 -29.67 8.37
CA ALA A 229 -21.72 -30.93 8.16
C ALA A 229 -20.59 -31.03 7.12
N ALA A 230 -19.39 -31.37 7.62
CA ALA A 230 -18.28 -31.91 6.85
C ALA A 230 -18.54 -33.37 6.44
N ALA A 231 -18.49 -33.65 5.14
CA ALA A 231 -18.28 -34.98 4.59
C ALA A 231 -16.81 -35.10 4.14
N GLU A 232 -16.07 -36.03 4.74
CA GLU A 232 -14.70 -36.36 4.40
C GLU A 232 -14.62 -36.96 2.99
N GLY A 233 -14.00 -36.24 2.05
CA GLY A 233 -13.59 -36.74 0.74
C GLY A 233 -12.14 -36.38 0.46
N GLU A 234 -11.36 -37.33 -0.04
CA GLU A 234 -9.95 -37.13 -0.40
C GLU A 234 -9.81 -36.00 -1.44
N GLY A 235 -9.20 -34.88 -1.05
CA GLY A 235 -9.07 -33.69 -1.90
C GLY A 235 -8.23 -33.91 -3.17
N ILE A 236 -8.62 -33.26 -4.26
CA ILE A 236 -8.00 -33.35 -5.59
C ILE A 236 -6.78 -32.41 -5.71
N ILE A 237 -5.67 -32.94 -6.22
CA ILE A 237 -4.42 -32.16 -6.39
C ILE A 237 -4.40 -31.51 -7.78
N CYS A 238 -4.13 -30.21 -7.81
CA CYS A 238 -4.02 -29.47 -9.06
C CYS A 238 -2.81 -29.93 -9.88
N PRO A 239 -2.98 -30.34 -11.16
CA PRO A 239 -1.87 -30.77 -12.00
C PRO A 239 -0.96 -29.60 -12.44
N LYS A 240 -1.42 -28.35 -12.31
CA LYS A 240 -0.65 -27.16 -12.71
C LYS A 240 0.27 -26.65 -11.61
N CYS A 241 -0.17 -26.67 -10.35
CA CYS A 241 0.57 -26.07 -9.24
C CYS A 241 0.77 -26.98 -8.01
N GLY A 242 0.16 -28.17 -7.99
CA GLY A 242 0.28 -29.11 -6.86
C GLY A 242 -0.56 -28.77 -5.62
N TYR A 243 -1.38 -27.71 -5.66
CA TYR A 243 -2.26 -27.34 -4.54
C TYR A 243 -3.38 -28.36 -4.37
N LYS A 244 -3.70 -28.73 -3.12
CA LYS A 244 -4.76 -29.68 -2.78
C LYS A 244 -6.09 -28.92 -2.58
N ASN A 245 -7.03 -29.14 -3.48
CA ASN A 245 -8.34 -28.50 -3.49
C ASN A 245 -9.39 -29.45 -2.91
N LYS A 246 -10.56 -28.90 -2.56
CA LYS A 246 -11.73 -29.71 -2.16
C LYS A 246 -12.14 -30.66 -3.30
N PRO A 247 -12.68 -31.85 -2.98
CA PRO A 247 -13.02 -32.86 -3.98
C PRO A 247 -14.11 -32.40 -4.97
N ASP A 248 -14.91 -31.39 -4.60
CA ASP A 248 -15.95 -30.76 -5.41
C ASP A 248 -15.49 -29.47 -6.13
N ALA A 249 -14.21 -29.10 -6.04
CA ALA A 249 -13.68 -27.91 -6.71
C ALA A 249 -13.52 -28.13 -8.22
N TRP A 250 -14.11 -27.26 -9.03
CA TRP A 250 -14.01 -27.29 -10.50
C TRP A 250 -12.74 -26.58 -11.01
N TYR A 251 -12.24 -25.62 -10.22
CA TYR A 251 -11.06 -24.83 -10.52
C TYR A 251 -10.15 -24.83 -9.30
N CYS A 252 -8.85 -24.73 -9.53
CA CYS A 252 -7.86 -24.65 -8.47
C CYS A 252 -7.93 -23.30 -7.76
N GLU A 253 -8.13 -23.31 -6.45
CA GLU A 253 -8.21 -22.11 -5.62
C GLU A 253 -6.89 -21.32 -5.62
N ASN A 254 -5.76 -21.99 -5.83
CA ASN A 254 -4.45 -21.36 -5.83
C ASN A 254 -4.02 -20.78 -7.18
N CYS A 255 -4.42 -21.39 -8.31
CA CYS A 255 -3.89 -20.99 -9.63
C CYS A 255 -4.92 -20.85 -10.75
N GLY A 256 -6.21 -21.03 -10.43
CA GLY A 256 -7.34 -20.90 -11.35
C GLY A 256 -7.43 -21.98 -12.44
N ALA A 257 -6.55 -22.99 -12.44
CA ALA A 257 -6.58 -24.05 -13.43
C ALA A 257 -7.80 -24.97 -13.23
N GLU A 258 -8.46 -25.35 -14.33
CA GLU A 258 -9.51 -26.37 -14.31
C GLU A 258 -8.98 -27.68 -13.73
N LEU A 259 -9.68 -28.20 -12.73
CA LEU A 259 -9.41 -29.49 -12.12
C LEU A 259 -10.24 -30.51 -12.91
N ILE A 260 -9.61 -31.11 -13.91
CA ILE A 260 -10.24 -32.13 -14.76
C ILE A 260 -10.70 -33.27 -13.84
N GLN A 261 -12.01 -33.47 -13.74
CA GLN A 261 -12.63 -34.61 -13.06
C GLN A 261 -12.51 -35.89 -13.89
#